data_AF-A0A9E1IMV1-F1
#
_entry.id   AF-A0A9E1IMV1-F1
#
_cell.length_a   1.000
_cell.length_b   1.000
_cell.length_c   1.000
_cell.angle_alpha   90.00
_cell.angle_beta   90.00
_cell.angle_gamma   90.00
#
_symmetry.space_group_name_H-M   'P 1'
#
loop_
_entity.id
_entity.type
_entity.pdbx_description
1 polymer ?
#
loop_
_entity_poly.entity_id
_entity_poly.type
_entity_poly.pdbx_seq_one_letter_code
_entity_poly.pdbx_strand_id
1 'polypeptide(L)'
;MTESLIDLAKNWLAADPDPVTRAATQQLIESGDEDALRDHFGARLQFGTAGMRGALGPGPNRMNQVLVRKATAGLGAYVRENTENLVAVVGFDGRHGSRPFASDAAAVLASMGFVVYLFDEVIPTPGLAHAVTALKAATGVMVTASHNPPADNGYKVYWDNGAQIIPPHDKGISAAIDAVDAVLVPDLGELRAQKRVLPIPEWVAGDYLDRVLALRVHKETGVRAVYTAMHGVGWEMVQTVCRA
;
A
#
# COMPACT_ATOMS: atom_id res chain seq x y z
N MET A 1 18.18 19.95 -21.66
CA MET A 1 19.32 19.13 -21.20
C MET A 1 18.72 18.01 -20.38
N THR A 2 18.96 16.74 -20.73
CA THR A 2 18.56 15.61 -19.90
C THR A 2 19.31 15.69 -18.58
N GLU A 3 18.59 15.70 -17.46
CA GLU A 3 19.15 15.70 -16.11
C GLU A 3 20.08 14.48 -15.93
N SER A 4 21.24 14.67 -15.30
CA SER A 4 22.16 13.55 -15.06
C SER A 4 21.61 12.61 -13.98
N LEU A 5 22.03 11.34 -13.97
CA LEU A 5 21.64 10.39 -12.92
C LEU A 5 22.06 10.86 -11.52
N ILE A 6 23.17 11.58 -11.42
CA ILE A 6 23.65 12.15 -10.15
C ILE A 6 22.73 13.29 -9.69
N ASP A 7 22.27 14.15 -10.60
CA ASP A 7 21.36 15.24 -10.25
C ASP A 7 20.00 14.68 -9.81
N LEU A 8 19.49 13.65 -10.50
CA LEU A 8 18.30 12.90 -10.09
C LEU A 8 18.46 12.30 -8.69
N ALA A 9 19.62 11.68 -8.39
CA ALA A 9 19.89 11.11 -7.09
C ALA A 9 19.96 12.16 -5.98
N LYS A 10 20.56 13.33 -6.23
CA LYS A 10 20.62 14.45 -5.28
C LYS A 10 19.23 15.02 -5.00
N ASN A 11 18.42 15.20 -6.05
CA ASN A 11 17.05 15.66 -5.92
C ASN A 11 16.19 14.64 -5.16
N TRP A 12 16.40 13.35 -5.41
CA TRP A 12 15.76 12.27 -4.65
C TRP A 12 16.14 12.30 -3.18
N LEU A 13 17.43 12.41 -2.87
CA LEU A 13 17.95 12.48 -1.50
C LEU A 13 17.32 13.64 -0.72
N ALA A 14 17.09 14.79 -1.35
CA ALA A 14 16.45 15.94 -0.72
C ALA A 14 14.98 15.65 -0.36
N ALA A 15 14.26 14.94 -1.23
CA ALA A 15 12.84 14.61 -1.06
C ALA A 15 12.56 13.35 -0.23
N ASP A 16 13.55 12.48 -0.07
CA ASP A 16 13.38 11.19 0.60
C ASP A 16 13.21 11.37 2.12
N PRO A 17 12.09 10.96 2.72
CA PRO A 17 11.85 11.10 4.16
C PRO A 17 12.54 10.02 5.00
N ASP A 18 12.94 8.89 4.40
CA ASP A 18 13.40 7.72 5.14
C ASP A 18 14.92 7.81 5.37
N PRO A 19 15.39 7.89 6.63
CA PRO A 19 16.82 7.94 6.94
C PRO A 19 17.63 6.79 6.32
N VAL A 20 17.02 5.60 6.16
CA VAL A 20 17.70 4.42 5.62
C VAL A 20 17.95 4.58 4.12
N THR A 21 16.93 4.91 3.33
CA THR A 21 17.11 5.09 1.87
C THR A 21 17.80 6.40 1.53
N ARG A 22 17.72 7.43 2.37
CA ARG A 22 18.58 8.62 2.29
C ARG A 22 20.07 8.24 2.42
N ALA A 23 20.43 7.49 3.46
CA ALA A 23 21.81 7.06 3.67
C ALA A 23 22.31 6.20 2.50
N ALA A 24 21.49 5.27 2.00
CA ALA A 24 21.81 4.46 0.82
C ALA A 24 21.99 5.32 -0.45
N THR A 25 21.14 6.34 -0.64
CA THR A 25 21.27 7.28 -1.77
C THR A 25 22.56 8.08 -1.68
N GLN A 26 22.92 8.57 -0.49
CA GLN A 26 24.17 9.29 -0.26
C GLN A 26 25.39 8.42 -0.59
N GLN A 27 25.39 7.17 -0.14
CA GLN A 27 26.46 6.21 -0.43
C GLN A 27 26.58 5.92 -1.94
N LEU A 28 25.45 5.76 -2.65
CA LEU A 28 25.45 5.58 -4.10
C LEU A 28 26.10 6.79 -4.81
N ILE A 29 25.75 8.02 -4.41
CA ILE A 29 26.33 9.25 -4.97
C ILE A 29 27.83 9.33 -4.69
N GLU A 30 28.27 9.05 -3.46
CA GLU A 30 29.67 9.13 -3.04
C GLU A 30 30.56 8.05 -3.68
N SER A 31 30.00 6.88 -3.96
CA SER A 31 30.74 5.77 -4.58
C SER A 31 31.24 6.08 -5.98
N GLY A 32 30.55 6.96 -6.72
CA GLY A 32 30.82 7.22 -8.13
C GLY A 32 30.55 6.04 -9.07
N ASP A 33 29.89 4.98 -8.59
CA ASP A 33 29.53 3.81 -9.40
C ASP A 33 28.34 4.14 -10.32
N GLU A 34 28.65 4.42 -11.58
CA GLU A 34 27.65 4.78 -12.58
C GLU A 34 26.65 3.65 -12.88
N ASP A 35 27.07 2.39 -12.78
CA ASP A 35 26.19 1.25 -13.06
C ASP A 35 25.22 1.04 -11.89
N ALA A 36 25.68 1.18 -10.64
CA ALA A 36 24.81 1.15 -9.47
C ALA A 36 23.82 2.32 -9.47
N LEU A 37 24.25 3.54 -9.86
CA LEU A 37 23.35 4.68 -10.05
C LEU A 37 22.34 4.41 -11.16
N ARG A 38 22.75 3.83 -12.29
CA ARG A 38 21.85 3.49 -13.40
C ARG A 38 20.83 2.43 -13.01
N ASP A 39 21.19 1.44 -12.20
CA ASP A 39 20.28 0.41 -11.69
C ASP A 39 19.15 1.00 -10.81
N HIS A 40 19.46 2.02 -9.99
CA HIS A 40 18.49 2.64 -9.08
C HIS A 40 17.71 3.81 -9.69
N PHE A 41 18.35 4.61 -10.55
CA PHE A 41 17.82 5.87 -11.08
C PHE A 41 17.60 5.90 -12.60
N GLY A 42 18.09 4.91 -13.34
CA GLY A 42 17.95 4.84 -14.80
C GLY A 42 16.56 4.39 -15.28
N ALA A 43 15.73 3.88 -14.37
CA ALA A 43 14.35 3.47 -14.64
C ALA A 43 13.45 3.81 -13.46
N ARG A 44 12.13 3.66 -13.64
CA ARG A 44 11.15 3.78 -12.58
C ARG A 44 10.28 2.53 -12.50
N LEU A 45 9.86 2.16 -11.29
CA LEU A 45 8.82 1.15 -11.12
C LEU A 45 7.53 1.65 -11.76
N GLN A 46 6.92 0.81 -12.60
CA GLN A 46 5.67 1.15 -13.27
C GLN A 46 4.49 0.73 -12.42
N PHE A 47 3.47 1.60 -12.35
CA PHE A 47 2.18 1.28 -11.78
C PHE A 47 1.30 0.60 -12.85
N GLY A 48 0.61 -0.48 -12.49
CA GLY A 48 -0.34 -1.14 -13.39
C GLY A 48 -1.46 -1.85 -12.64
N THR A 49 -2.17 -2.75 -13.33
CA THR A 49 -3.28 -3.55 -12.78
C THR A 49 -2.90 -4.24 -11.46
N ALA A 50 -1.66 -4.73 -11.37
CA ALA A 50 -1.12 -5.44 -10.20
C ALA A 50 -0.58 -4.53 -9.09
N GLY A 51 -0.72 -3.21 -9.25
CA GLY A 51 -0.07 -2.20 -8.43
C GLY A 51 1.38 -1.92 -8.85
N MET A 52 2.20 -1.48 -7.89
CA MET A 52 3.67 -1.41 -8.00
C MET A 52 4.29 -2.50 -7.14
N ARG A 53 5.41 -3.08 -7.59
CA ARG A 53 6.20 -4.05 -6.83
C ARG A 53 7.67 -3.92 -7.19
N GLY A 54 8.54 -4.12 -6.21
CA GLY A 54 9.98 -4.16 -6.43
C GLY A 54 10.74 -4.29 -5.12
N ALA A 55 12.05 -4.50 -5.23
CA ALA A 55 12.96 -4.53 -4.09
C ALA A 55 12.88 -3.21 -3.31
N LEU A 56 12.99 -3.30 -1.99
CA LEU A 56 13.18 -2.14 -1.12
C LEU A 56 14.53 -1.47 -1.44
N GLY A 57 14.56 -0.13 -1.43
CA GLY A 57 15.81 0.61 -1.66
C GLY A 57 15.61 2.04 -2.14
N PRO A 58 16.72 2.76 -2.37
CA PRO A 58 16.69 4.13 -2.84
C PRO A 58 16.29 4.24 -4.31
N GLY A 59 15.83 5.44 -4.69
CA GLY A 59 15.58 5.80 -6.08
C GLY A 59 14.25 5.33 -6.65
N PRO A 60 13.92 5.79 -7.87
CA PRO A 60 12.64 5.53 -8.52
C PRO A 60 12.44 4.09 -8.98
N ASN A 61 13.50 3.28 -9.08
CA ASN A 61 13.42 1.87 -9.47
C ASN A 61 13.28 0.90 -8.27
N ARG A 62 12.97 1.39 -7.07
CA ARG A 62 12.85 0.61 -5.83
C ARG A 62 11.62 1.02 -5.04
N MET A 63 11.07 0.11 -4.24
CA MET A 63 9.99 0.45 -3.31
C MET A 63 10.54 1.24 -2.12
N ASN A 64 9.97 2.41 -1.88
CA ASN A 64 10.31 3.31 -0.78
C ASN A 64 9.15 4.28 -0.48
N GLN A 65 9.30 5.08 0.56
CA GLN A 65 8.28 6.04 1.00
C GLN A 65 7.96 7.09 -0.07
N VAL A 66 8.95 7.57 -0.84
CA VAL A 66 8.72 8.57 -1.89
C VAL A 66 7.76 8.05 -2.95
N LEU A 67 7.99 6.83 -3.46
CA LEU A 67 7.09 6.23 -4.46
C LEU A 67 5.70 5.96 -3.90
N VAL A 68 5.60 5.46 -2.67
CA VAL A 68 4.28 5.21 -2.04
C VAL A 68 3.50 6.51 -1.90
N ARG A 69 4.14 7.59 -1.46
CA ARG A 69 3.52 8.92 -1.33
C ARG A 69 3.04 9.45 -2.68
N LYS A 70 3.88 9.37 -3.72
CA LYS A 70 3.51 9.78 -5.09
C LYS A 70 2.36 8.94 -5.65
N ALA A 71 2.43 7.62 -5.50
CA ALA A 71 1.39 6.72 -5.96
C ALA A 71 0.05 6.99 -5.27
N THR A 72 0.10 7.25 -3.97
CA THR A 72 -1.08 7.59 -3.18
C THR A 72 -1.67 8.94 -3.58
N ALA A 73 -0.83 9.95 -3.81
CA ALA A 73 -1.30 11.26 -4.26
C ALA A 73 -2.00 11.17 -5.63
N GLY A 74 -1.41 10.42 -6.57
CA GLY A 74 -2.03 10.15 -7.88
C GLY A 74 -3.35 9.39 -7.75
N LEU A 75 -3.41 8.37 -6.88
CA LEU A 75 -4.67 7.67 -6.56
C LEU A 75 -5.73 8.62 -6.01
N GLY A 76 -5.37 9.46 -5.03
CA GLY A 76 -6.29 10.41 -4.42
C GLY A 76 -6.85 11.42 -5.43
N ALA A 77 -6.00 11.92 -6.33
CA ALA A 77 -6.41 12.82 -7.41
C ALA A 77 -7.39 12.13 -8.36
N TYR A 78 -7.04 10.92 -8.82
CA TYR A 78 -7.90 10.14 -9.70
C TYR A 78 -9.26 9.80 -9.07
N VAL A 79 -9.31 9.41 -7.79
CA VAL A 79 -10.58 9.14 -7.10
C VAL A 79 -11.47 10.38 -7.06
N ARG A 80 -10.90 11.57 -6.77
CA ARG A 80 -11.66 12.83 -6.74
C ARG A 80 -12.25 13.24 -8.09
N GLU A 81 -11.65 12.81 -9.19
CA GLU A 81 -12.18 13.04 -10.54
C GLU A 81 -13.33 12.09 -10.89
N ASN A 82 -13.41 10.93 -10.22
CA ASN A 82 -14.35 9.86 -10.55
C ASN A 82 -15.51 9.72 -9.55
N THR A 83 -15.40 10.25 -8.34
CA THR A 83 -16.45 10.19 -7.32
C THR A 83 -16.31 11.28 -6.26
N GLU A 84 -17.45 11.68 -5.68
CA GLU A 84 -17.50 12.56 -4.50
C GLU A 84 -17.27 11.81 -3.18
N ASN A 85 -17.29 10.47 -3.21
CA ASN A 85 -17.02 9.65 -2.02
C ASN A 85 -15.53 9.64 -1.69
N LEU A 86 -15.14 10.37 -0.64
CA LEU A 86 -13.75 10.45 -0.18
C LEU A 86 -13.50 9.57 1.05
N VAL A 87 -13.94 8.32 1.00
CA VAL A 87 -13.63 7.31 2.01
C VAL A 87 -12.63 6.31 1.44
N ALA A 88 -11.55 6.03 2.17
CA ALA A 88 -10.53 5.05 1.76
C ALA A 88 -10.22 4.06 2.88
N VAL A 89 -9.77 2.86 2.51
CA VAL A 89 -9.28 1.84 3.44
C VAL A 89 -7.82 1.55 3.16
N VAL A 90 -6.95 1.52 4.17
CA VAL A 90 -5.53 1.23 4.00
C VAL A 90 -5.12 0.10 4.93
N GLY A 91 -4.43 -0.91 4.39
CA GLY A 91 -3.94 -2.07 5.14
C GLY A 91 -2.59 -2.55 4.59
N PHE A 92 -1.98 -3.47 5.33
CA PHE A 92 -0.63 -3.95 5.03
C PHE A 92 -0.40 -5.38 5.50
N ASP A 93 0.60 -6.04 4.93
CA ASP A 93 1.09 -7.35 5.38
C ASP A 93 2.34 -7.25 6.27
N GLY A 94 2.87 -8.41 6.69
CA GLY A 94 4.04 -8.49 7.57
C GLY A 94 5.40 -8.21 6.93
N ARG A 95 5.48 -7.66 5.70
CA ARG A 95 6.77 -7.37 5.06
C ARG A 95 7.45 -6.16 5.70
N HIS A 96 8.79 -6.15 5.61
CA HIS A 96 9.58 -4.99 6.03
C HIS A 96 9.16 -3.73 5.27
N GLY A 97 9.03 -2.62 5.99
CA GLY A 97 8.59 -1.34 5.42
C GLY A 97 7.08 -1.19 5.17
N SER A 98 6.27 -2.27 5.29
CA SER A 98 4.85 -2.18 4.94
C SER A 98 4.05 -1.25 5.84
N ARG A 99 4.33 -1.23 7.16
CA ARG A 99 3.66 -0.35 8.12
C ARG A 99 3.94 1.14 7.83
N PRO A 100 5.20 1.60 7.69
CA PRO A 100 5.49 2.98 7.27
C PRO A 100 4.82 3.38 5.94
N PHE A 101 4.81 2.48 4.95
CA PHE A 101 4.15 2.74 3.66
C PHE A 101 2.63 2.91 3.81
N ALA A 102 1.98 2.08 4.63
CA ALA A 102 0.56 2.21 4.91
C ALA A 102 0.24 3.51 5.68
N SER A 103 1.09 3.88 6.64
CA SER A 103 0.97 5.15 7.36
C SER A 103 1.09 6.36 6.42
N ASP A 104 2.08 6.36 5.52
CA ASP A 104 2.24 7.41 4.51
C ASP A 104 1.04 7.47 3.57
N ALA A 105 0.55 6.32 3.09
CA ALA A 105 -0.61 6.28 2.21
C ALA A 105 -1.86 6.86 2.90
N ALA A 106 -2.09 6.50 4.17
CA ALA A 106 -3.19 7.06 4.94
C ALA A 106 -3.06 8.57 5.15
N ALA A 107 -1.85 9.05 5.48
CA ALA A 107 -1.60 10.46 5.72
C ALA A 107 -1.77 11.32 4.45
N VAL A 108 -1.30 10.83 3.31
CA VAL A 108 -1.47 11.51 2.01
C VAL A 108 -2.95 11.60 1.62
N LEU A 109 -3.71 10.50 1.70
CA LEU A 109 -5.14 10.56 1.37
C LEU A 109 -5.90 11.49 2.33
N ALA A 110 -5.62 11.42 3.63
CA ALA A 110 -6.29 12.26 4.62
C ALA A 110 -6.03 13.77 4.38
N SER A 111 -4.81 14.15 3.98
CA SER A 111 -4.46 15.53 3.63
C SER A 111 -5.18 16.02 2.37
N MET A 112 -5.57 15.11 1.48
CA MET A 112 -6.28 15.42 0.23
C MET A 112 -7.80 15.52 0.37
N GLY A 113 -8.35 15.35 1.57
CA GLY A 113 -9.80 15.44 1.80
C GLY A 113 -10.45 14.14 2.26
N PHE A 114 -9.74 13.02 2.27
CA PHE A 114 -10.33 11.72 2.60
C PHE A 114 -10.54 11.50 4.10
N VAL A 115 -11.56 10.71 4.43
CA VAL A 115 -11.62 9.95 5.69
C VAL A 115 -11.01 8.58 5.40
N VAL A 116 -9.94 8.25 6.11
CA VAL A 116 -9.18 7.02 5.87
C VAL A 116 -9.35 6.08 7.05
N TYR A 117 -9.82 4.88 6.78
CA TYR A 117 -9.75 3.78 7.75
C TYR A 117 -8.44 3.03 7.57
N LEU A 118 -7.60 3.02 8.61
CA LEU A 118 -6.29 2.38 8.60
C LEU A 118 -6.32 1.17 9.54
N PHE A 119 -5.91 0.01 9.04
CA PHE A 119 -5.64 -1.15 9.90
C PHE A 119 -4.43 -0.88 10.79
N ASP A 120 -4.52 -1.19 12.08
CA ASP A 120 -3.41 -1.05 13.02
C ASP A 120 -2.48 -2.28 13.04
N GLU A 121 -2.95 -3.42 12.55
CA GLU A 121 -2.20 -4.67 12.48
C GLU A 121 -2.15 -5.23 11.06
N VAL A 122 -1.29 -6.23 10.87
CA VAL A 122 -1.16 -6.94 9.60
C VAL A 122 -2.47 -7.65 9.26
N ILE A 123 -2.87 -7.60 7.98
CA ILE A 123 -4.12 -8.21 7.53
C ILE A 123 -3.94 -9.00 6.23
N PRO A 124 -4.71 -10.08 6.04
CA PRO A 124 -4.78 -10.74 4.74
C PRO A 124 -5.54 -9.86 3.76
N THR A 125 -5.11 -9.86 2.50
CA THR A 125 -5.71 -9.05 1.42
C THR A 125 -7.25 -9.17 1.30
N PRO A 126 -7.88 -10.35 1.47
CA PRO A 126 -9.35 -10.44 1.48
C PRO A 126 -10.02 -9.63 2.61
N GLY A 127 -9.34 -9.44 3.74
CA GLY A 127 -9.84 -8.58 4.83
C GLY A 127 -9.90 -7.11 4.43
N LEU A 128 -8.90 -6.62 3.68
CA LEU A 128 -8.93 -5.27 3.10
C LEU A 128 -10.07 -5.15 2.08
N ALA A 129 -10.15 -6.10 1.13
CA ALA A 129 -11.17 -6.11 0.10
C ALA A 129 -12.59 -6.08 0.71
N HIS A 130 -12.81 -6.88 1.75
CA HIS A 130 -14.06 -6.87 2.50
C HIS A 130 -14.31 -5.52 3.18
N ALA A 131 -13.33 -4.97 3.91
CA ALA A 131 -13.45 -3.69 4.59
C ALA A 131 -13.80 -2.53 3.64
N VAL A 132 -13.26 -2.53 2.41
CA VAL A 132 -13.63 -1.56 1.38
C VAL A 132 -15.13 -1.61 1.11
N THR A 133 -15.69 -2.80 0.88
CA THR A 133 -17.13 -2.97 0.62
C THR A 133 -18.00 -2.67 1.85
N ALA A 134 -17.58 -3.15 3.04
CA ALA A 134 -18.33 -3.00 4.29
C ALA A 134 -18.43 -1.53 4.71
N LEU A 135 -17.34 -0.77 4.56
CA LEU A 135 -17.27 0.65 4.90
C LEU A 135 -17.70 1.56 3.75
N LYS A 136 -18.12 1.00 2.61
CA LYS A 136 -18.50 1.72 1.38
C LYS A 136 -17.43 2.73 0.95
N ALA A 137 -16.16 2.32 1.07
CA ALA A 137 -15.04 3.15 0.65
C ALA A 137 -14.97 3.22 -0.87
N ALA A 138 -14.50 4.34 -1.42
CA ALA A 138 -14.26 4.50 -2.85
C ALA A 138 -13.04 3.72 -3.33
N THR A 139 -12.06 3.50 -2.45
CA THR A 139 -10.84 2.78 -2.79
C THR A 139 -10.21 2.13 -1.56
N GLY A 140 -9.38 1.12 -1.82
CA GLY A 140 -8.52 0.49 -0.83
C GLY A 140 -7.06 0.43 -1.29
N VAL A 141 -6.12 0.57 -0.35
CA VAL A 141 -4.69 0.36 -0.57
C VAL A 141 -4.21 -0.80 0.27
N MET A 142 -3.64 -1.82 -0.38
CA MET A 142 -2.97 -2.93 0.29
C MET A 142 -1.48 -2.87 0.03
N VAL A 143 -0.69 -2.64 1.08
CA VAL A 143 0.77 -2.71 1.02
C VAL A 143 1.22 -4.16 1.17
N THR A 144 1.65 -4.76 0.06
CA THR A 144 2.11 -6.15 -0.01
C THR A 144 2.73 -6.46 -1.37
N ALA A 145 3.82 -7.25 -1.37
CA ALA A 145 4.30 -7.93 -2.59
C ALA A 145 3.80 -9.38 -2.70
N SER A 146 2.80 -9.79 -1.92
CA SER A 146 2.22 -11.14 -1.92
C SER A 146 3.27 -12.22 -1.64
N HIS A 147 3.61 -13.07 -2.62
CA HIS A 147 4.55 -14.19 -2.48
C HIS A 147 5.94 -13.89 -3.06
N ASN A 148 6.20 -12.64 -3.45
CA ASN A 148 7.52 -12.22 -3.92
C ASN A 148 8.62 -12.46 -2.86
N PRO A 149 9.92 -12.42 -3.24
CA PRO A 149 11.03 -12.48 -2.30
C PRO A 149 10.88 -11.53 -1.10
N PRO A 150 11.49 -11.83 0.06
CA PRO A 150 11.33 -11.03 1.28
C PRO A 150 11.89 -9.61 1.16
N ALA A 151 12.84 -9.39 0.24
CA ALA A 151 13.40 -8.07 -0.04
C ALA A 151 12.45 -7.16 -0.86
N ASP A 152 11.38 -7.73 -1.44
CA ASP A 152 10.38 -6.97 -2.18
C ASP A 152 9.26 -6.45 -1.29
N ASN A 153 8.72 -5.29 -1.66
CA ASN A 153 7.43 -4.82 -1.18
C ASN A 153 6.56 -4.37 -2.36
N GLY A 154 5.34 -3.92 -2.10
CA GLY A 154 4.41 -3.53 -3.13
C GLY A 154 3.24 -2.70 -2.63
N TYR A 155 2.57 -2.07 -3.56
CA TYR A 155 1.45 -1.17 -3.34
C TYR A 155 0.34 -1.56 -4.31
N LYS A 156 -0.78 -2.09 -3.82
CA LYS A 156 -1.93 -2.53 -4.62
C LYS A 156 -3.15 -1.68 -4.35
N VAL A 157 -3.96 -1.47 -5.38
CA VAL A 157 -5.18 -0.68 -5.28
C VAL A 157 -6.41 -1.54 -5.53
N TYR A 158 -7.41 -1.32 -4.71
CA TYR A 158 -8.75 -1.91 -4.77
C TYR A 158 -9.76 -0.79 -5.01
N TRP A 159 -10.79 -1.07 -5.79
CA TRP A 159 -11.86 -0.10 -6.05
C TRP A 159 -13.05 -0.32 -5.13
N ASP A 160 -14.12 0.47 -5.29
CA ASP A 160 -15.31 0.48 -4.43
C ASP A 160 -16.01 -0.88 -4.26
N ASN A 161 -15.89 -1.76 -5.26
CA ASN A 161 -16.41 -3.12 -5.25
C ASN A 161 -15.53 -4.12 -4.47
N GLY A 162 -14.43 -3.66 -3.84
CA GLY A 162 -13.48 -4.49 -3.12
C GLY A 162 -12.62 -5.39 -4.03
N ALA A 163 -12.69 -5.23 -5.35
CA ALA A 163 -11.84 -5.94 -6.29
C ALA A 163 -10.58 -5.12 -6.60
N GLN A 164 -9.50 -5.81 -6.94
CA GLN A 164 -8.29 -5.16 -7.44
C GLN A 164 -8.61 -4.42 -8.75
N ILE A 165 -8.01 -3.24 -8.93
CA ILE A 165 -8.25 -2.42 -10.12
C ILE A 165 -7.86 -3.14 -11.42
N ILE A 166 -8.57 -2.79 -12.49
CA ILE A 166 -8.35 -3.20 -13.89
C ILE A 166 -8.51 -1.96 -14.78
N PRO A 167 -8.24 -2.03 -16.10
CA PRO A 167 -8.59 -0.95 -17.01
C PRO A 167 -10.08 -0.58 -16.91
N PRO A 168 -10.44 0.71 -16.91
CA PRO A 168 -9.57 1.87 -17.17
C PRO A 168 -8.86 2.47 -15.93
N HIS A 169 -9.17 2.01 -14.71
CA HIS A 169 -8.68 2.63 -13.48
C HIS A 169 -7.16 2.58 -13.35
N ASP A 170 -6.53 1.47 -13.72
CA ASP A 170 -5.06 1.33 -13.66
C ASP A 170 -4.32 2.38 -14.49
N LYS A 171 -4.74 2.61 -15.74
CA LYS A 171 -4.18 3.62 -16.63
C LYS A 171 -4.46 5.04 -16.13
N GLY A 172 -5.69 5.28 -15.65
CA GLY A 172 -6.07 6.59 -15.10
C GLY A 172 -5.24 6.96 -13.87
N ILE A 173 -5.09 6.02 -12.93
CA ILE A 173 -4.25 6.19 -11.75
C ILE A 173 -2.78 6.38 -12.18
N SER A 174 -2.26 5.56 -13.08
CA SER A 174 -0.87 5.71 -13.56
C SER A 174 -0.61 7.11 -14.15
N ALA A 175 -1.53 7.64 -14.95
CA ALA A 175 -1.41 8.98 -15.51
C ALA A 175 -1.47 10.06 -14.42
N ALA A 176 -2.34 9.91 -13.43
CA ALA A 176 -2.41 10.83 -12.29
C ALA A 176 -1.13 10.79 -11.44
N ILE A 177 -0.51 9.61 -11.26
CA ILE A 177 0.78 9.46 -10.57
C ILE A 177 1.90 10.21 -11.31
N ASP A 178 1.91 10.13 -12.65
CA ASP A 178 2.91 10.78 -13.49
C ASP A 178 2.84 12.32 -13.41
N ALA A 179 1.68 12.87 -13.05
CA ALA A 179 1.47 14.29 -12.84
C ALA A 179 1.87 14.78 -11.43
N VAL A 180 2.32 13.90 -10.53
CA VAL A 180 2.69 14.26 -9.15
C VAL A 180 4.16 14.67 -9.04
N ASP A 181 4.38 15.95 -8.72
CA ASP A 181 5.71 16.49 -8.45
C ASP A 181 6.21 16.14 -7.03
N ALA A 182 5.66 16.81 -6.02
CA ALA A 182 6.05 16.68 -4.62
C ALA A 182 4.83 16.40 -3.73
N VAL A 183 5.03 15.63 -2.67
CA VAL A 183 3.97 15.24 -1.74
C VAL A 183 4.36 15.61 -0.33
N LEU A 184 3.60 16.52 0.28
CA LEU A 184 3.68 16.81 1.70
C LEU A 184 2.87 15.78 2.47
N VAL A 185 3.47 15.21 3.51
CA VAL A 185 2.83 14.20 4.37
C VAL A 185 2.72 14.78 5.78
N PRO A 186 1.49 15.09 6.24
CA PRO A 186 1.29 15.54 7.61
C PRO A 186 1.59 14.44 8.63
N ASP A 187 1.74 14.82 9.90
CA ASP A 187 1.88 13.87 10.98
C ASP A 187 0.62 13.00 11.13
N LEU A 188 0.80 11.69 11.24
CA LEU A 188 -0.31 10.74 11.34
C LEU A 188 -1.08 10.90 12.67
N GLY A 189 -0.40 11.27 13.75
CA GLY A 189 -0.98 11.51 15.06
C GLY A 189 -1.94 12.70 15.04
N GLU A 190 -1.56 13.80 14.39
CA GLU A 190 -2.43 14.96 14.17
C GLU A 190 -3.67 14.59 13.35
N LEU A 191 -3.51 13.83 12.27
CA LEU A 191 -4.62 13.38 11.43
C LEU A 191 -5.58 12.44 12.18
N ARG A 192 -5.07 11.60 13.08
CA ARG A 192 -5.88 10.78 13.99
C ARG A 192 -6.64 11.64 14.99
N ALA A 193 -5.99 12.63 15.60
CA ALA A 193 -6.64 13.56 16.53
C ALA A 193 -7.77 14.35 15.86
N GLN A 194 -7.60 14.70 14.59
CA GLN A 194 -8.62 15.37 13.75
C GLN A 194 -9.70 14.42 13.21
N LYS A 195 -9.66 13.12 13.54
CA LYS A 195 -10.59 12.09 13.02
C LYS A 195 -10.61 11.97 11.50
N ARG A 196 -9.46 12.25 10.86
CA ARG A 196 -9.24 12.10 9.41
C ARG A 196 -8.69 10.73 9.06
N VAL A 197 -7.89 10.16 9.97
CA VAL A 197 -7.49 8.76 9.95
C VAL A 197 -8.15 8.06 11.15
N LEU A 198 -8.91 7.01 10.88
CA LEU A 198 -9.70 6.25 11.85
C LEU A 198 -9.22 4.81 11.91
N PRO A 199 -9.32 4.15 13.08
CA PRO A 199 -9.16 2.69 13.13
C PRO A 199 -10.30 2.01 12.38
N ILE A 200 -10.06 0.80 11.89
CA ILE A 200 -11.11 -0.04 11.32
C ILE A 200 -12.12 -0.39 12.43
N PRO A 201 -13.44 -0.16 12.22
CA PRO A 201 -14.43 -0.53 13.23
C PRO A 201 -14.42 -2.03 13.53
N GLU A 202 -14.52 -2.39 14.82
CA GLU A 202 -14.43 -3.79 15.27
C GLU A 202 -15.46 -4.72 14.60
N TRP A 203 -16.65 -4.21 14.27
CA TRP A 203 -17.71 -4.99 13.64
C TRP A 203 -17.32 -5.51 12.24
N VAL A 204 -16.37 -4.87 11.55
CA VAL A 204 -15.94 -5.27 10.19
C VAL A 204 -15.31 -6.66 10.20
N ALA A 205 -14.53 -6.99 11.23
CA ALA A 205 -13.95 -8.32 11.39
C ALA A 205 -15.02 -9.37 11.67
N GLY A 206 -16.04 -9.02 12.48
CA GLY A 206 -17.19 -9.88 12.75
C GLY A 206 -18.01 -10.17 11.50
N ASP A 207 -18.36 -9.14 10.71
CA ASP A 207 -19.11 -9.31 9.45
C ASP A 207 -18.35 -10.19 8.46
N TYR A 208 -17.02 -10.01 8.36
CA TYR A 208 -16.20 -10.88 7.52
C TYR A 208 -16.25 -12.35 7.96
N LEU A 209 -16.09 -12.60 9.27
CA LEU A 209 -16.17 -13.95 9.82
C LEU A 209 -17.53 -14.57 9.54
N ASP A 210 -18.63 -13.88 9.84
CA ASP A 210 -19.99 -14.37 9.62
C ASP A 210 -20.22 -14.77 8.16
N ARG A 211 -19.72 -13.98 7.20
CA ARG A 211 -19.77 -14.31 5.76
C ARG A 211 -18.98 -15.57 5.43
N VAL A 212 -17.77 -15.72 5.96
CA VAL A 212 -16.95 -16.93 5.76
C VAL A 212 -17.65 -18.15 6.35
N LEU A 213 -18.24 -18.03 7.54
CA LEU A 213 -18.97 -19.11 8.19
C LEU A 213 -20.26 -19.47 7.44
N ALA A 214 -20.93 -18.50 6.81
CA ALA A 214 -22.10 -18.73 5.99
C ALA A 214 -21.82 -19.53 4.70
N LEU A 215 -20.56 -19.60 4.24
CA LEU A 215 -20.14 -20.44 3.12
C LEU A 215 -19.97 -21.93 3.49
N ARG A 216 -20.10 -22.29 4.78
CA ARG A 216 -19.99 -23.68 5.24
C ARG A 216 -21.12 -24.52 4.65
N VAL A 217 -20.76 -25.59 3.94
CA VAL A 217 -21.73 -26.59 3.45
C VAL A 217 -22.15 -27.55 4.56
N HIS A 218 -21.20 -27.94 5.42
CA HIS A 218 -21.42 -28.82 6.56
C HIS A 218 -20.70 -28.28 7.79
N LYS A 219 -21.37 -28.31 8.94
CA LYS A 219 -20.78 -27.87 10.21
C LYS A 219 -19.71 -28.84 10.70
N GLU A 220 -19.89 -30.13 10.45
CA GLU A 220 -18.93 -31.19 10.77
C GLU A 220 -18.71 -32.04 9.52
N THR A 221 -17.46 -32.24 9.14
CA THR A 221 -17.09 -32.98 7.92
C THR A 221 -16.30 -34.26 8.23
N GLY A 222 -15.80 -34.42 9.45
CA GLY A 222 -14.87 -35.48 9.83
C GLY A 222 -13.48 -35.38 9.14
N VAL A 223 -13.23 -34.31 8.37
CA VAL A 223 -11.97 -34.09 7.66
C VAL A 223 -10.92 -33.56 8.63
N ARG A 224 -9.75 -34.20 8.64
CA ARG A 224 -8.56 -33.69 9.32
C ARG A 224 -7.72 -32.90 8.32
N ALA A 225 -7.46 -31.64 8.62
CA ALA A 225 -6.64 -30.74 7.82
C ALA A 225 -5.47 -30.20 8.65
N VAL A 226 -4.35 -29.93 7.98
CA VAL A 226 -3.19 -29.23 8.54
C VAL A 226 -3.05 -27.91 7.79
N TYR A 227 -2.88 -26.82 8.54
CA TYR A 227 -2.67 -25.49 7.98
C TYR A 227 -1.30 -24.95 8.41
N THR A 228 -0.58 -24.37 7.46
CA THR A 228 0.63 -23.58 7.70
C THR A 228 0.43 -22.19 7.11
N ALA A 229 0.74 -21.16 7.88
CA ALA A 229 0.67 -19.78 7.40
C ALA A 229 1.88 -19.41 6.52
N MET A 230 2.93 -20.22 6.46
CA MET A 230 4.16 -19.96 5.67
C MET A 230 4.75 -18.55 5.95
N HIS A 231 4.74 -18.12 7.22
CA HIS A 231 5.08 -16.75 7.67
C HIS A 231 4.17 -15.61 7.15
N GLY A 232 3.06 -15.95 6.50
CA GLY A 232 2.03 -15.02 6.10
C GLY A 232 1.08 -14.64 7.23
N VAL A 233 0.11 -13.81 6.88
CA VAL A 233 -0.80 -13.09 7.80
C VAL A 233 -2.15 -13.79 8.00
N GLY A 234 -2.29 -15.04 7.55
CA GLY A 234 -3.55 -15.78 7.56
C GLY A 234 -3.84 -16.57 8.84
N TRP A 235 -2.84 -16.73 9.72
CA TRP A 235 -2.92 -17.62 10.89
C TRP A 235 -4.09 -17.29 11.81
N GLU A 236 -4.23 -16.04 12.22
CA GLU A 236 -5.25 -15.62 13.19
C GLU A 236 -6.67 -15.85 12.65
N MET A 237 -6.89 -15.55 11.37
CA MET A 237 -8.19 -15.75 10.73
C MET A 237 -8.54 -17.24 10.62
N VAL A 238 -7.60 -18.08 10.17
CA VAL A 238 -7.84 -19.52 10.08
C VAL A 238 -8.10 -20.12 11.46
N GLN A 239 -7.32 -19.71 12.47
CA GLN A 239 -7.53 -20.16 13.85
C GLN A 239 -8.91 -19.76 14.38
N THR A 240 -9.36 -18.55 14.09
CA THR A 240 -10.69 -18.05 14.47
C THR A 240 -11.80 -18.84 13.78
N VAL A 241 -11.70 -19.07 12.47
CA VAL A 241 -12.68 -19.88 11.72
C VAL A 241 -12.72 -21.31 12.22
N CYS A 242 -11.59 -21.93 12.54
CA CYS A 242 -11.56 -23.31 13.04
C CYS A 242 -12.11 -23.47 14.46
N ARG A 243 -12.21 -22.38 15.24
CA ARG A 243 -12.75 -22.38 16.61
C ARG A 243 -14.25 -22.05 16.69
N ALA A 244 -14.81 -21.42 15.65
CA ALA A 244 -16.22 -21.04 15.55
C ALA A 244 -17.11 -22.20 15.06
#